data_AF-A0A6P6FLX8-F1
#
_entry.id   AF-A0A6P6FLX8-F1
#
_cell.length_a   1.000
_cell.length_b   1.000
_cell.length_c   1.000
_cell.angle_alpha   90.00
_cell.angle_beta   90.00
_cell.angle_gamma   90.00
#
_symmetry.space_group_name_H-M   'P 1'
#
loop_
_entity.id
_entity.type
_entity.pdbx_description
1 polymer ?
#
loop_
_entity_poly.entity_id
_entity_poly.type
_entity_poly.pdbx_seq_one_letter_code
_entity_poly.pdbx_strand_id
1 'polypeptide(L)'
;MIYLLVLVPQDLSIVACRHYLHYRHLEENLDDWLTEELDNYLDDDYLVFDCPGQIELFSHVPVLRNFVEHLKRKGFNVCAVYMLDSQFMTDVTKFISGCMASLSAMVQLELPHVNILSKMDLVTSKKDIENFLNPEPQALLSELNKCMGPQLAKLNKLLIELVDDYSMVSFVPLDLRKESSVQYVLAQIDSCIQYGEDADVKVKDLDCDDD
;
A
#
# COMPACT_ATOMS: atom_id res chain seq x y z
N MET A 1 -4.48 7.46 4.96
CA MET A 1 -4.22 6.53 6.08
C MET A 1 -3.41 5.40 5.47
N ILE A 2 -2.23 5.12 6.00
CA ILE A 2 -1.36 4.08 5.43
C ILE A 2 -1.51 2.85 6.31
N TYR A 3 -1.83 1.71 5.70
CA TYR A 3 -1.82 0.42 6.37
C TYR A 3 -0.57 -0.34 5.91
N LEU A 4 0.04 -1.08 6.83
CA LEU A 4 1.10 -2.02 6.48
C LEU A 4 0.48 -3.41 6.49
N LEU A 5 0.61 -4.14 5.39
CA LEU A 5 0.02 -5.47 5.23
C LEU A 5 1.16 -6.50 5.09
N VAL A 6 1.11 -7.58 5.85
CA VAL A 6 2.19 -8.57 5.97
C VAL A 6 1.58 -9.95 5.81
N LEU A 7 1.95 -10.72 4.77
CA LEU A 7 1.21 -11.92 4.38
C LEU A 7 2.12 -13.08 3.95
N VAL A 8 1.92 -14.29 4.49
CA VAL A 8 2.40 -15.61 3.99
C VAL A 8 1.27 -16.67 4.19
N PRO A 9 1.30 -17.88 3.60
CA PRO A 9 0.39 -18.28 2.51
C PRO A 9 -0.64 -19.38 2.86
N GLN A 10 -1.93 -19.20 2.54
CA GLN A 10 -2.99 -20.25 2.44
C GLN A 10 -3.90 -20.55 3.65
N ASP A 11 -4.73 -19.61 4.06
CA ASP A 11 -6.19 -19.75 4.06
C ASP A 11 -6.77 -18.43 4.58
N LEU A 12 -8.06 -18.19 4.30
CA LEU A 12 -8.69 -16.88 4.44
C LEU A 12 -8.98 -16.50 5.91
N SER A 13 -7.95 -16.36 6.75
CA SER A 13 -8.07 -15.79 8.10
C SER A 13 -7.34 -14.45 8.17
N ILE A 14 -8.12 -13.36 8.26
CA ILE A 14 -7.57 -12.02 8.49
C ILE A 14 -7.37 -11.86 10.00
N VAL A 15 -6.12 -11.81 10.44
CA VAL A 15 -5.80 -11.38 11.80
C VAL A 15 -5.46 -9.90 11.79
N ALA A 16 -6.30 -9.11 12.46
CA ALA A 16 -6.05 -7.69 12.67
C ALA A 16 -5.25 -7.50 13.97
N CYS A 17 -3.94 -7.25 13.84
CA CYS A 17 -3.10 -6.84 14.96
C CYS A 17 -3.36 -5.36 15.27
N ARG A 18 -4.46 -5.09 15.99
CA ARG A 18 -4.88 -3.74 16.42
C ARG A 18 -4.23 -3.30 17.73
N HIS A 19 -3.59 -4.21 18.44
CA HIS A 19 -2.92 -3.95 19.70
C HIS A 19 -1.46 -3.50 19.44
N TYR A 20 -1.17 -2.24 19.79
CA TYR A 20 0.18 -1.71 20.04
C TYR A 20 1.14 -1.41 18.87
N LEU A 21 0.69 -0.68 17.84
CA LEU A 21 1.61 0.18 17.04
C LEU A 21 1.72 1.59 17.65
N HIS A 22 1.85 1.68 18.98
CA HIS A 22 2.18 2.94 19.61
C HIS A 22 3.69 3.13 19.50
N TYR A 23 4.12 4.14 18.75
CA TYR A 23 5.50 4.39 18.34
C TYR A 23 6.59 4.12 19.42
N ARG A 24 6.34 4.50 20.68
CA ARG A 24 7.27 4.24 21.80
C ARG A 24 7.44 2.76 22.17
N HIS A 25 6.43 1.93 22.01
CA HIS A 25 6.51 0.50 22.34
C HIS A 25 7.25 -0.30 21.28
N LEU A 26 7.21 0.15 20.02
CA LEU A 26 7.99 -0.46 18.94
C LEU A 26 9.49 -0.34 19.22
N GLU A 27 10.02 0.86 19.49
CA GLU A 27 11.47 1.06 19.67
C GLU A 27 12.09 0.24 20.80
N GLU A 28 11.38 0.03 21.91
CA GLU A 28 11.97 -0.54 23.13
C GLU A 28 11.79 -2.06 23.26
N ASN A 29 10.85 -2.69 22.53
CA ASN A 29 10.53 -4.11 22.71
C ASN A 29 10.38 -4.90 21.40
N LEU A 30 10.67 -4.29 20.25
CA LEU A 30 10.39 -4.81 18.91
C LEU A 30 10.79 -6.27 18.68
N ASP A 31 11.92 -6.73 19.21
CA ASP A 31 12.43 -8.07 18.92
C ASP A 31 11.75 -9.15 19.78
N ASP A 32 11.53 -8.91 21.07
CA ASP A 32 11.04 -9.95 21.99
C ASP A 32 9.53 -10.13 21.92
N TRP A 33 8.74 -9.04 22.03
CA TRP A 33 7.27 -9.16 22.05
C TRP A 33 6.71 -9.52 20.68
N LEU A 34 7.24 -8.90 19.61
CA LEU A 34 6.71 -9.09 18.26
C LEU A 34 7.03 -10.49 17.78
N THR A 35 8.21 -11.03 18.11
CA THR A 35 8.55 -12.41 17.77
C THR A 35 7.59 -13.38 18.46
N GLU A 36 7.35 -13.23 19.77
CA GLU A 36 6.42 -14.12 20.49
C GLU A 36 4.99 -14.05 19.95
N GLU A 37 4.52 -12.86 19.58
CA GLU A 37 3.20 -12.71 18.95
C GLU A 37 3.16 -13.29 17.53
N LEU A 38 4.22 -13.08 16.73
CA LEU A 38 4.32 -13.62 15.38
C LEU A 38 4.37 -15.16 15.37
N ASP A 39 5.06 -15.78 16.34
CA ASP A 39 5.14 -17.24 16.48
C ASP A 39 3.78 -17.89 16.81
N ASN A 40 2.78 -17.12 17.27
CA ASN A 40 1.43 -17.61 17.53
C ASN A 40 0.53 -17.65 16.29
N TYR A 41 0.93 -17.04 15.18
CA TYR A 41 0.16 -17.05 13.94
C TYR A 41 0.61 -18.18 13.03
N LEU A 42 -0.33 -18.74 12.27
CA LEU A 42 -0.02 -19.80 11.32
C LEU A 42 0.77 -19.21 10.15
N ASP A 43 1.62 -20.05 9.54
CA ASP A 43 2.39 -19.66 8.36
C ASP A 43 1.49 -19.12 7.24
N ASP A 44 0.20 -19.46 7.26
CA ASP A 44 -0.73 -19.34 6.15
C ASP A 44 -1.74 -18.17 6.23
N ASP A 45 -1.65 -17.34 7.27
CA ASP A 45 -2.64 -16.29 7.58
C ASP A 45 -2.29 -14.88 7.06
N TYR A 46 -3.33 -14.06 6.86
CA TYR A 46 -3.17 -12.65 6.53
C TYR A 46 -2.93 -11.80 7.79
N LEU A 47 -1.73 -11.23 7.98
CA LEU A 47 -1.45 -10.27 9.05
C LEU A 47 -1.64 -8.82 8.59
N VAL A 48 -2.56 -8.12 9.25
CA VAL A 48 -2.83 -6.70 8.98
C VAL A 48 -2.33 -5.85 10.12
N PHE A 49 -1.40 -4.95 9.82
CA PHE A 49 -0.84 -4.00 10.76
C PHE A 49 -1.43 -2.60 10.51
N ASP A 50 -2.24 -2.14 11.47
CA ASP A 50 -2.84 -0.81 11.42
C ASP A 50 -1.82 0.25 11.86
N CYS A 51 -1.13 0.85 10.88
CA CYS A 51 -0.14 1.88 11.17
C CYS A 51 -0.81 3.21 11.53
N PRO A 52 -0.18 4.00 12.43
CA PRO A 52 -0.72 5.30 12.79
C PRO A 52 -0.78 6.23 11.57
N GLY A 53 -1.96 6.83 11.35
CA GLY A 53 -2.30 7.50 10.09
C GLY A 53 -1.68 8.88 9.84
N GLN A 54 -0.74 9.34 10.67
CA GLN A 54 -0.08 10.64 10.52
C GLN A 54 1.19 10.50 9.68
N ILE A 55 1.26 11.21 8.55
CA ILE A 55 2.42 11.17 7.62
C ILE A 55 3.74 11.61 8.29
N GLU A 56 3.65 12.44 9.33
CA GLU A 56 4.78 12.92 10.13
C GLU A 56 5.49 11.80 10.92
N LEU A 57 4.79 10.70 11.18
CA LEU A 57 5.36 9.54 11.87
C LEU A 57 6.27 8.71 10.95
N PHE A 58 6.16 8.92 9.65
CA PHE A 58 7.06 8.31 8.69
C PHE A 58 8.33 9.19 8.59
N SER A 59 8.21 10.52 8.59
CA SER A 59 9.31 11.42 8.23
C SER A 59 10.48 11.54 9.24
N HIS A 60 10.25 11.32 10.54
CA HIS A 60 11.24 11.71 11.56
C HIS A 60 12.08 10.58 12.15
N VAL A 61 11.61 9.32 12.13
CA VAL A 61 12.38 8.22 12.71
C VAL A 61 12.12 6.91 11.96
N PRO A 62 13.16 6.12 11.63
CA PRO A 62 13.05 4.90 10.82
C PRO A 62 12.39 3.72 11.55
N VAL A 63 11.55 3.93 12.57
CA VAL A 63 10.91 2.84 13.33
C VAL A 63 10.12 1.91 12.42
N LEU A 64 9.34 2.47 11.50
CA LEU A 64 8.54 1.64 10.60
C LEU A 64 9.41 0.92 9.56
N ARG A 65 10.51 1.53 9.11
CA ARG A 65 11.50 0.87 8.26
C ARG A 65 12.16 -0.29 8.99
N ASN A 66 12.59 -0.09 10.23
CA ASN A 66 13.20 -1.13 11.06
C ASN A 66 12.22 -2.29 11.33
N PHE A 67 10.94 -1.96 11.57
CA PHE A 67 9.87 -2.95 11.70
C PHE A 67 9.69 -3.77 10.42
N VAL A 68 9.62 -3.13 9.26
CA VAL A 68 9.55 -3.80 7.96
C VAL A 68 10.79 -4.68 7.71
N GLU A 69 11.99 -4.19 8.02
CA GLU A 69 13.22 -4.96 7.90
C GLU A 69 13.23 -6.17 8.83
N HIS A 70 12.74 -6.04 10.07
CA HIS A 70 12.59 -7.16 10.99
C HIS A 70 11.65 -8.23 10.42
N LEU A 71 10.49 -7.85 9.90
CA LEU A 71 9.55 -8.77 9.26
C LEU A 71 10.15 -9.47 8.05
N LYS A 72 10.83 -8.74 7.16
CA LYS A 72 11.54 -9.33 6.02
C LYS A 72 12.60 -10.35 6.46
N ARG A 73 13.37 -10.06 7.53
CA ARG A 73 14.36 -11.00 8.10
C ARG A 73 13.73 -12.29 8.64
N LYS A 74 12.48 -12.23 9.09
CA LYS A 74 11.71 -13.39 9.55
C LYS A 74 11.09 -14.20 8.40
N GLY A 75 11.25 -13.75 7.15
CA GLY A 75 10.74 -14.46 5.97
C GLY A 75 9.36 -14.01 5.50
N PHE A 76 8.82 -12.90 6.04
CA PHE A 76 7.53 -12.39 5.59
C PHE A 76 7.64 -11.62 4.27
N ASN A 77 6.67 -11.84 3.38
CA ASN A 77 6.42 -10.98 2.24
C ASN A 77 5.57 -9.79 2.68
N VAL A 78 6.14 -8.59 2.53
CA VAL A 78 5.55 -7.36 3.06
C VAL A 78 5.14 -6.45 1.90
N CYS A 79 3.92 -5.92 1.96
CA CYS A 79 3.41 -4.91 1.04
C CYS A 79 2.73 -3.79 1.83
N ALA A 80 2.90 -2.54 1.41
CA ALA A 80 2.13 -1.45 2.00
C ALA A 80 0.80 -1.28 1.27
N VAL A 81 -0.26 -1.02 2.01
CA VAL A 81 -1.57 -0.66 1.46
C VAL A 81 -1.85 0.80 1.77
N TYR A 82 -1.74 1.65 0.76
CA TYR A 82 -1.95 3.08 0.91
C TYR A 82 -3.41 3.43 0.66
N MET A 83 -4.15 3.79 1.70
CA MET A 83 -5.55 4.23 1.56
C MET A 83 -5.67 5.75 1.47
N LEU A 84 -6.15 6.21 0.31
CA LEU A 84 -6.58 7.59 0.07
C LEU A 84 -8.11 7.66 0.16
N ASP A 85 -8.66 8.76 0.68
CA ASP A 85 -10.11 8.97 0.71
C ASP A 85 -10.60 9.47 -0.66
N SER A 86 -11.72 8.92 -1.15
CA SER A 86 -12.41 9.39 -2.36
C SER A 86 -12.62 10.91 -2.43
N GLN A 87 -12.71 11.61 -1.28
CA GLN A 87 -12.80 13.07 -1.23
C GLN A 87 -11.56 13.81 -1.76
N PHE A 88 -10.42 13.13 -1.93
CA PHE A 88 -9.25 13.71 -2.60
C PHE A 88 -9.39 13.71 -4.13
N MET A 89 -10.33 12.93 -4.68
CA MET A 89 -10.64 12.86 -6.13
C MET A 89 -11.69 13.89 -6.55
N THR A 90 -11.75 15.04 -5.87
CA THR A 90 -12.67 16.14 -6.21
C THR A 90 -11.99 17.31 -6.90
N ASP A 91 -10.67 17.43 -6.74
CA ASP A 91 -9.87 18.54 -7.25
C ASP A 91 -8.48 18.02 -7.62
N VAL A 92 -7.96 18.47 -8.76
CA VAL A 92 -6.64 18.08 -9.27
C VAL A 92 -5.52 18.33 -8.25
N THR A 93 -5.58 19.42 -7.51
CA THR A 93 -4.56 19.79 -6.51
C THR A 93 -4.55 18.79 -5.35
N LYS A 94 -5.73 18.35 -4.91
CA LYS A 94 -5.86 17.34 -3.86
C LYS A 94 -5.40 15.97 -4.34
N PHE A 95 -5.78 15.59 -5.56
CA PHE A 95 -5.35 14.35 -6.18
C PHE A 95 -3.82 14.28 -6.29
N ILE A 96 -3.19 15.32 -6.83
CA ILE A 96 -1.72 15.39 -6.94
C ILE A 96 -1.06 15.35 -5.56
N SER A 97 -1.62 16.05 -4.57
CA SER A 97 -1.12 16.00 -3.19
C SER A 97 -1.19 14.58 -2.61
N GLY A 98 -2.28 13.85 -2.86
CA GLY A 98 -2.43 12.45 -2.46
C GLY A 98 -1.43 11.52 -3.15
N CYS A 99 -1.17 11.72 -4.44
CA CYS A 99 -0.16 10.98 -5.19
C CYS A 99 1.24 11.23 -4.62
N MET A 100 1.61 12.49 -4.39
CA MET A 100 2.92 12.84 -3.81
C MET A 100 3.11 12.24 -2.42
N ALA A 101 2.05 12.25 -1.59
CA ALA A 101 2.09 11.62 -0.27
C ALA A 101 2.27 10.10 -0.36
N SER A 102 1.64 9.43 -1.32
CA SER A 102 1.86 8.00 -1.57
C SER A 102 3.29 7.72 -2.02
N LEU A 103 3.83 8.50 -2.97
CA LEU A 103 5.20 8.36 -3.45
C LEU A 103 6.22 8.55 -2.33
N SER A 104 6.02 9.55 -1.48
CA SER A 104 6.88 9.80 -0.34
C SER A 104 6.90 8.58 0.60
N ALA A 105 5.75 7.93 0.81
CA ALA A 105 5.68 6.73 1.62
C ALA A 105 6.38 5.52 0.95
N MET A 106 6.23 5.36 -0.37
CA MET A 106 6.93 4.33 -1.15
C MET A 106 8.44 4.43 -1.01
N VAL A 107 8.99 5.64 -1.19
CA VAL A 107 10.43 5.90 -1.08
C VAL A 107 10.93 5.65 0.34
N GLN A 108 10.13 6.00 1.35
CA GLN A 108 10.52 5.88 2.74
C GLN A 108 10.50 4.45 3.27
N LEU A 109 9.51 3.65 2.83
CA LEU A 109 9.33 2.28 3.29
C LEU A 109 10.11 1.27 2.45
N GLU A 110 10.50 1.62 1.22
CA GLU A 110 11.18 0.72 0.29
C GLU A 110 10.41 -0.61 0.13
N LEU A 111 9.09 -0.48 -0.05
CA LEU A 111 8.14 -1.57 -0.19
C LEU A 111 7.33 -1.43 -1.48
N PRO A 112 6.82 -2.55 -2.02
CA PRO A 112 5.76 -2.48 -3.01
C PRO A 112 4.48 -1.95 -2.35
N HIS A 113 3.70 -1.16 -3.08
CA HIS A 113 2.52 -0.45 -2.58
C HIS A 113 1.30 -0.78 -3.42
N VAL A 114 0.18 -1.10 -2.76
CA VAL A 114 -1.15 -1.11 -3.37
C VAL A 114 -1.87 0.17 -2.97
N ASN A 115 -2.13 1.04 -3.93
CA ASN A 115 -2.86 2.29 -3.73
C ASN A 115 -4.37 2.02 -3.80
N ILE A 116 -5.10 2.29 -2.72
CA ILE A 116 -6.54 2.07 -2.61
C ILE A 116 -7.26 3.40 -2.43
N LEU A 117 -8.35 3.57 -3.18
CA LEU A 117 -9.29 4.65 -2.99
C LEU A 117 -10.44 4.17 -2.10
N SER A 118 -10.42 4.61 -0.85
CA SER A 118 -11.40 4.28 0.18
C SER A 118 -12.66 5.16 0.13
N LYS A 119 -13.71 4.72 0.83
CA LYS A 119 -15.00 5.42 0.97
C LYS A 119 -15.72 5.72 -0.35
N MET A 120 -15.54 4.85 -1.34
CA MET A 120 -16.22 4.98 -2.64
C MET A 120 -17.75 4.91 -2.51
N ASP A 121 -18.27 4.41 -1.40
CA ASP A 121 -19.68 4.35 -1.07
C ASP A 121 -20.31 5.72 -0.76
N LEU A 122 -19.48 6.74 -0.49
CA LEU A 122 -19.88 8.14 -0.27
C LEU A 122 -19.89 8.96 -1.57
N VAL A 123 -19.39 8.40 -2.66
CA VAL A 123 -19.27 9.09 -3.94
C VAL A 123 -20.63 9.10 -4.64
N THR A 124 -21.14 10.29 -4.91
CA THR A 124 -22.42 10.49 -5.61
C THR A 124 -22.25 10.45 -7.14
N SER A 125 -21.13 10.96 -7.67
CA SER A 125 -20.83 11.02 -9.11
C SER A 125 -19.61 10.18 -9.45
N LYS A 126 -19.84 9.01 -10.06
CA LYS A 126 -18.75 8.10 -10.46
C LYS A 126 -17.94 8.61 -11.64
N LYS A 127 -18.56 9.41 -12.51
CA LYS A 127 -17.93 9.99 -13.70
C LYS A 127 -16.75 10.91 -13.35
N ASP A 128 -16.89 11.66 -12.26
CA ASP A 128 -15.84 12.59 -11.85
C ASP A 128 -14.60 11.83 -11.37
N ILE A 129 -14.80 10.67 -10.72
CA ILE A 129 -13.69 9.81 -10.27
C ILE A 129 -13.05 9.04 -11.42
N GLU A 130 -13.81 8.63 -12.43
CA GLU A 130 -13.26 7.93 -13.62
C GLU A 130 -12.16 8.75 -14.30
N ASN A 131 -12.29 10.08 -14.33
CA ASN A 131 -11.26 10.98 -14.87
C ASN A 131 -9.96 10.98 -14.03
N PHE A 132 -10.03 10.67 -12.73
CA PHE A 132 -8.87 10.56 -11.84
C PHE A 132 -8.33 9.13 -11.71
N LEU A 133 -9.11 8.13 -12.10
CA LEU A 133 -8.64 6.73 -12.19
C LEU A 133 -7.83 6.48 -13.47
N ASN A 134 -8.22 7.13 -14.58
CA ASN A 134 -7.47 7.10 -15.84
C ASN A 134 -7.21 8.52 -16.39
N PRO A 135 -6.49 9.38 -15.64
CA PRO A 135 -6.15 10.72 -16.06
C PRO A 135 -5.27 10.76 -17.29
N GLU A 136 -5.62 11.63 -18.22
CA GLU A 136 -4.72 12.07 -19.27
C GLU A 136 -3.77 13.15 -18.72
N PRO A 137 -2.44 12.98 -18.81
CA PRO A 137 -1.46 13.93 -18.26
C PRO A 137 -1.67 15.37 -18.75
N GLN A 138 -2.04 15.54 -20.02
CA GLN A 138 -2.31 16.86 -20.63
C GLN A 138 -3.55 17.54 -20.01
N ALA A 139 -4.59 16.75 -19.70
CA ALA A 139 -5.80 17.26 -19.06
C ALA A 139 -5.51 17.71 -17.62
N LEU A 140 -4.80 16.87 -16.85
CA LEU A 140 -4.39 17.21 -15.49
C LEU A 140 -3.51 18.46 -15.44
N LEU A 141 -2.52 18.57 -16.32
CA LEU A 141 -1.63 19.74 -16.39
C LEU A 141 -2.41 21.03 -16.70
N SER A 142 -3.36 20.94 -17.62
CA SER A 142 -4.19 22.08 -18.01
C SER A 142 -5.09 22.56 -16.87
N GLU A 143 -5.64 21.62 -16.10
CA GLU A 143 -6.48 21.92 -14.93
C GLU A 143 -5.64 22.47 -13.77
N LEU A 144 -4.50 21.86 -13.49
CA LEU A 144 -3.56 22.28 -12.44
C LEU A 144 -3.04 23.70 -12.69
N ASN A 145 -2.75 24.05 -13.94
CA ASN A 145 -2.35 25.40 -14.34
C ASN A 145 -3.47 26.45 -14.23
N LYS A 146 -4.75 26.05 -14.25
CA LYS A 146 -5.87 26.96 -13.99
C LYS A 146 -6.03 27.24 -12.50
N CYS A 147 -5.74 26.26 -11.66
CA CYS A 147 -5.89 26.37 -10.20
C CYS A 147 -4.68 27.04 -9.53
N MET A 148 -3.48 26.97 -10.13
CA MET A 148 -2.26 27.53 -9.56
C MET A 148 -1.72 28.74 -10.32
N GLY A 149 -0.93 29.57 -9.62
CA GLY A 149 -0.33 30.77 -10.21
C GLY A 149 0.59 30.44 -11.40
N PRO A 150 0.65 31.31 -12.43
CA PRO A 150 1.40 31.05 -13.66
C PRO A 150 2.90 30.86 -13.44
N GLN A 151 3.46 31.41 -12.36
CA GLN A 151 4.87 31.19 -11.99
C GLN A 151 5.19 29.72 -11.64
N LEU A 152 4.18 28.90 -11.30
CA LEU A 152 4.35 27.49 -10.93
C LEU A 152 4.22 26.54 -12.13
N ALA A 153 4.00 27.03 -13.36
CA ALA A 153 3.76 26.18 -14.53
C ALA A 153 4.88 25.13 -14.77
N LYS A 154 6.13 25.49 -14.48
CA LYS A 154 7.26 24.54 -14.56
C LYS A 154 7.17 23.44 -13.50
N LEU A 155 6.79 23.79 -12.26
CA LEU A 155 6.59 22.83 -11.19
C LEU A 155 5.43 21.90 -11.50
N ASN A 156 4.31 22.45 -11.99
CA ASN A 156 3.12 21.70 -12.36
C ASN A 156 3.45 20.63 -13.40
N LYS A 157 4.24 21.00 -14.42
CA LYS A 157 4.70 20.05 -15.44
C LYS A 157 5.50 18.89 -14.82
N LEU A 158 6.48 19.20 -13.96
CA LEU A 158 7.30 18.17 -13.30
C LEU A 158 6.47 17.27 -12.38
N LEU A 159 5.48 17.83 -11.67
CA LEU A 159 4.58 17.03 -10.82
C LEU A 159 3.75 16.04 -11.65
N ILE A 160 3.22 16.48 -12.80
CA ILE A 160 2.45 15.60 -13.68
C ILE A 160 3.33 14.51 -14.30
N GLU A 161 4.53 14.87 -14.78
CA GLU A 161 5.50 13.89 -15.29
C GLU A 161 5.85 12.83 -14.24
N LEU A 162 6.08 13.25 -12.99
CA LEU A 162 6.37 12.32 -11.89
C LEU A 162 5.18 11.37 -11.58
N VAL A 163 3.94 11.86 -11.66
CA VAL A 163 2.75 11.03 -11.43
C VAL A 163 2.58 10.00 -12.54
N ASP A 164 2.86 10.39 -13.79
CA ASP A 164 2.78 9.54 -14.97
C ASP A 164 3.87 8.45 -14.95
N ASP A 165 5.13 8.84 -14.69
CA ASP A 165 6.30 7.95 -14.68
C ASP A 165 6.18 6.80 -13.67
N TYR A 166 5.64 7.07 -12.48
CA TYR A 166 5.51 6.06 -11.43
C TYR A 166 4.22 5.23 -11.54
N SER A 167 3.41 5.41 -12.58
CA SER A 167 2.09 4.76 -12.71
C SER A 167 1.21 4.88 -11.45
N MET A 168 1.45 5.92 -10.63
CA MET A 168 0.73 6.15 -9.35
C MET A 168 -0.76 6.38 -9.54
N VAL A 169 -1.15 6.56 -10.78
CA VAL A 169 -2.50 6.73 -11.28
C VAL A 169 -3.41 5.53 -11.00
N SER A 170 -2.86 4.31 -10.84
CA SER A 170 -3.70 3.13 -10.63
C SER A 170 -4.15 2.99 -9.16
N PHE A 171 -5.07 3.85 -8.72
CA PHE A 171 -5.80 3.64 -7.47
C PHE A 171 -6.90 2.59 -7.68
N VAL A 172 -6.94 1.59 -6.80
CA VAL A 172 -8.00 0.59 -6.79
C VAL A 172 -9.20 1.10 -5.98
N PRO A 173 -10.39 1.28 -6.58
CA PRO A 173 -11.56 1.73 -5.84
C PRO A 173 -12.08 0.64 -4.90
N LEU A 174 -12.21 0.97 -3.62
CA LEU A 174 -12.77 0.11 -2.57
C LEU A 174 -14.16 0.60 -2.17
N ASP A 175 -15.17 -0.19 -2.49
CA ASP A 175 -16.58 -0.01 -2.08
C ASP A 175 -16.98 -1.15 -1.13
N LEU A 176 -17.09 -0.83 0.16
CA LEU A 176 -17.44 -1.80 1.22
C LEU A 176 -18.84 -2.39 1.07
N ARG A 177 -19.71 -1.80 0.24
CA ARG A 177 -21.05 -2.36 -0.05
C ARG A 177 -20.98 -3.47 -1.09
N LYS A 178 -19.84 -3.64 -1.76
CA LYS A 178 -19.65 -4.60 -2.86
C LYS A 178 -18.55 -5.58 -2.52
N GLU A 179 -18.93 -6.81 -2.23
CA GLU A 179 -17.98 -7.90 -1.97
C GLU A 179 -16.99 -8.10 -3.13
N SER A 180 -17.42 -7.94 -4.37
CA SER A 180 -16.56 -8.02 -5.56
C SER A 180 -15.43 -6.97 -5.57
N SER A 181 -15.65 -5.81 -4.97
CA SER A 181 -14.63 -4.75 -4.87
C SER A 181 -13.56 -5.13 -3.84
N VAL A 182 -13.97 -5.73 -2.73
CA VAL A 182 -13.06 -6.26 -1.70
C VAL A 182 -12.23 -7.41 -2.27
N GLN A 183 -12.86 -8.34 -2.98
CA GLN A 183 -12.15 -9.45 -3.65
C GLN A 183 -11.13 -8.95 -4.68
N TYR A 184 -11.47 -7.90 -5.45
CA TYR A 184 -10.53 -7.32 -6.40
C TYR A 184 -9.32 -6.68 -5.71
N VAL A 185 -9.54 -5.95 -4.62
CA VAL A 185 -8.44 -5.41 -3.80
C VAL A 185 -7.53 -6.51 -3.26
N LEU A 186 -8.11 -7.60 -2.74
CA LEU A 186 -7.34 -8.75 -2.27
C LEU A 186 -6.51 -9.36 -3.39
N ALA A 187 -7.09 -9.58 -4.57
CA ALA A 187 -6.34 -10.10 -5.72
C ALA A 187 -5.18 -9.19 -6.16
N GLN A 188 -5.33 -7.86 -6.05
CA GLN A 188 -4.24 -6.92 -6.33
C GLN A 188 -3.14 -6.99 -5.29
N ILE A 189 -3.50 -7.17 -4.01
CA ILE A 189 -2.55 -7.41 -2.93
C ILE A 189 -1.78 -8.70 -3.17
N ASP A 190 -2.47 -9.80 -3.50
CA ASP A 190 -1.87 -11.12 -3.76
C ASP A 190 -0.87 -11.08 -4.92
N SER A 191 -1.22 -10.35 -5.98
CA SER A 191 -0.31 -10.13 -7.11
C SER A 191 0.90 -9.28 -6.74
N CYS A 192 0.77 -8.35 -5.79
CA CYS A 192 1.82 -7.43 -5.38
C CYS A 192 2.88 -8.12 -4.50
N ILE A 193 2.46 -9.06 -3.66
CA ILE A 193 3.34 -9.86 -2.79
C ILE A 193 3.97 -11.07 -3.51
N GLN A 194 3.79 -11.19 -4.84
CA GLN A 194 4.22 -12.35 -5.65
C GLN A 194 3.75 -13.69 -5.09
N TYR A 195 2.45 -13.79 -4.80
CA TYR A 195 1.83 -15.08 -4.51
C TYR A 195 2.04 -16.05 -5.69
N GLY A 196 2.90 -17.06 -5.50
CA GLY A 196 3.05 -18.20 -6.40
C GLY A 196 4.28 -18.23 -7.34
N GLU A 197 5.21 -17.27 -7.29
CA GLU A 197 6.45 -17.35 -8.11
C GLU A 197 7.64 -17.97 -7.36
N ASP A 198 7.70 -17.87 -6.02
CA ASP A 198 8.72 -18.54 -5.19
C ASP A 198 8.32 -19.96 -4.74
N ALA A 199 7.25 -20.51 -5.30
CA ALA A 199 7.07 -21.95 -5.33
C ALA A 199 8.05 -22.55 -6.35
N ASP A 200 9.36 -22.38 -6.10
CA ASP A 200 10.37 -23.24 -6.66
C ASP A 200 9.87 -24.66 -6.42
N VAL A 201 9.60 -25.38 -7.51
CA VAL A 201 9.30 -26.80 -7.46
C VAL A 201 10.45 -27.42 -6.69
N LYS A 202 10.24 -27.76 -5.42
CA LYS A 202 11.15 -28.64 -4.69
C LYS A 202 11.12 -29.92 -5.50
N VAL A 203 12.07 -30.07 -6.41
CA VAL A 203 12.33 -31.32 -7.09
C VAL A 203 12.61 -32.26 -5.93
N LYS A 204 11.65 -33.13 -5.62
CA LYS A 204 11.93 -34.30 -4.80
C LYS A 204 13.06 -34.98 -5.56
N ASP A 205 14.27 -34.91 -5.01
CA ASP A 205 15.31 -35.84 -5.39
C ASP A 205 14.65 -37.21 -5.27
N LEU A 206 14.36 -37.80 -6.42
CA LEU A 206 14.00 -39.20 -6.49
C LEU A 206 15.27 -39.88 -5.99
N ASP A 207 15.24 -40.37 -4.75
CA ASP A 207 16.23 -41.32 -4.29
C ASP A 207 16.27 -42.42 -5.36
N CYS A 208 17.32 -42.40 -6.18
CA CYS A 208 17.66 -43.57 -6.97
C CYS A 208 18.00 -44.63 -5.93
N ASP A 209 17.07 -45.55 -5.72
CA ASP A 209 17.35 -46.86 -5.15
C ASP A 209 18.44 -47.51 -6.02
N ASP A 210 19.70 -47.28 -5.65
CA ASP A 210 20.83 -48.06 -6.14
C ASP A 210 20.88 -49.37 -5.34
N ASP A 211 20.36 -50.43 -5.97
CA ASP A 211 20.61 -51.89 -5.82
C ASP A 211 21.09 -52.45 -4.46
#